data_AF-A0A2Z1NJL1-F1
#
_entry.id   AF-A0A2Z1NJL1-F1
#
_cell.length_a   1.000
_cell.length_b   1.000
_cell.length_c   1.000
_cell.angle_alpha   90.00
_cell.angle_beta   90.00
_cell.angle_gamma   90.00
#
_symmetry.space_group_name_H-M   'P 1'
#
loop_
_entity.id
_entity.type
_entity.pdbx_description
1 polymer ?
#
loop_
_entity_poly.entity_id
_entity_poly.type
_entity_poly.pdbx_seq_one_letter_code
_entity_poly.pdbx_strand_id
1 'polypeptide(L)'
;MLNIIKSKLNTTYKKKGLNDSSIAIYNRDVIPAVRNWKSSIYAYNKNAINLIPIKSKYVMKLIKAYFNLYHLQLESLLRKNRLRRRFRKISTNRIFISDGEFKHTNDKVNITLYVYNKQKLNYLLRLKKRYLTLFKKAKFARKLKLIKNRGLTILFKHKQKSILLSNLLPKYNTQVNTAQNIYYTRFIKKSFRRLKFYMYYKQMLYINKAKFENTYLQGLISLVRNIFNKNVEFNIINLKYFYFNSKIFTQPLELKLKKKKKCFKIS
;
A
#
# COMPACT_ATOMS: atom_id res chain seq x y z
N MET A 1 8.61 -42.29 52.47
CA MET A 1 8.77 -42.08 51.00
C MET A 1 8.49 -43.32 50.16
N LEU A 2 8.97 -44.52 50.55
CA LEU A 2 8.75 -45.78 49.81
C LEU A 2 7.28 -46.09 49.51
N ASN A 3 6.35 -45.83 50.44
CA ASN A 3 4.92 -46.10 50.23
C ASN A 3 4.26 -45.20 49.17
N ILE A 4 4.72 -43.95 49.00
CA ILE A 4 4.21 -43.03 47.96
C ILE A 4 4.71 -43.44 46.58
N ILE A 5 5.91 -44.02 46.51
CA ILE A 5 6.47 -44.54 45.25
C ILE A 5 5.72 -45.83 44.86
N LYS A 6 5.49 -46.73 45.83
CA LYS A 6 4.76 -47.99 45.60
C LYS A 6 3.31 -47.77 45.16
N SER A 7 2.62 -46.76 45.72
CA SER A 7 1.26 -46.41 45.29
C SER A 7 1.19 -45.82 43.88
N LYS A 8 2.22 -45.08 43.44
CA LYS A 8 2.32 -44.58 42.05
C LYS A 8 2.63 -45.67 41.03
N LEU A 9 3.33 -46.73 41.42
CA LEU A 9 3.68 -47.84 40.52
C LEU A 9 2.49 -48.79 40.24
N ASN A 10 1.43 -48.73 41.05
CA ASN A 10 0.24 -49.60 40.92
C ASN A 10 -0.76 -49.13 39.83
N THR A 11 -0.48 -48.08 39.05
CA THR A 11 -1.36 -47.66 37.95
C THR A 11 -1.08 -48.48 36.69
N THR A 12 -2.05 -49.27 36.24
CA THR A 12 -1.92 -50.13 35.04
C THR A 12 -2.25 -49.35 33.76
N TYR A 13 -1.28 -49.27 32.84
CA TYR A 13 -1.52 -48.74 31.50
C TYR A 13 -2.14 -49.82 30.60
N LYS A 14 -3.19 -49.47 29.86
CA LYS A 14 -3.80 -50.38 28.89
C LYS A 14 -2.81 -50.67 27.76
N LYS A 15 -2.47 -51.95 27.56
CA LYS A 15 -1.61 -52.37 26.44
C LYS A 15 -2.30 -52.06 25.11
N LYS A 16 -1.58 -51.42 24.18
CA LYS A 16 -2.08 -51.08 22.85
C LYS A 16 -2.12 -52.35 22.00
N GLY A 17 -3.31 -52.78 21.60
CA GLY A 17 -3.49 -53.84 20.61
C GLY A 17 -3.10 -53.36 19.21
N LEU A 18 -2.40 -54.21 18.46
CA LEU A 18 -2.16 -54.00 17.04
C LEU A 18 -3.38 -54.51 16.29
N ASN A 19 -4.16 -53.60 15.70
CA ASN A 19 -5.28 -53.97 14.83
C ASN A 19 -4.75 -54.01 13.38
N ASP A 20 -5.09 -55.08 12.65
CA ASP A 20 -4.74 -55.19 11.23
C ASP A 20 -5.43 -54.10 10.41
N SER A 21 -4.64 -53.29 9.70
CA SER A 21 -5.13 -52.20 8.86
C SER A 21 -5.61 -52.72 7.51
N SER A 22 -6.68 -53.53 7.49
CA SER A 22 -7.30 -54.03 6.25
C SER A 22 -8.21 -53.01 5.56
N ILE A 23 -8.37 -51.81 6.11
CA ILE A 23 -9.30 -50.78 5.63
C ILE A 23 -8.52 -49.54 5.19
N ALA A 24 -8.66 -49.16 3.92
CA ALA A 24 -8.13 -47.90 3.40
C ALA A 24 -8.96 -46.72 3.95
N ILE A 25 -8.41 -45.96 4.88
CA ILE A 25 -9.04 -44.77 5.46
C ILE A 25 -8.45 -43.53 4.79
N TYR A 26 -9.30 -42.76 4.10
CA TYR A 26 -8.93 -41.46 3.56
C TYR A 26 -9.19 -40.35 4.58
N ASN A 27 -8.18 -39.50 4.80
CA ASN A 27 -8.33 -38.33 5.66
C ASN A 27 -9.11 -37.23 4.95
N ARG A 28 -10.04 -36.59 5.67
CA ARG A 28 -10.77 -35.42 5.16
C ARG A 28 -9.88 -34.18 5.16
N ASP A 29 -10.13 -33.29 4.20
CA ASP A 29 -9.50 -31.97 4.17
C ASP A 29 -9.90 -31.16 5.41
N VAL A 30 -8.90 -30.76 6.20
CA VAL A 30 -9.10 -29.98 7.42
C VAL A 30 -8.93 -28.49 7.13
N ILE A 31 -9.96 -27.73 7.48
CA ILE A 31 -9.97 -26.27 7.36
C ILE A 31 -9.25 -25.66 8.58
N PRO A 32 -8.42 -24.61 8.41
CA PRO A 32 -7.73 -23.98 9.53
C PRO A 32 -8.72 -23.36 10.55
N ALA A 33 -8.52 -23.65 11.83
CA ALA A 33 -9.38 -23.23 12.94
C ALA A 33 -9.68 -21.71 12.99
N VAL A 34 -8.74 -20.90 12.52
CA VAL A 34 -8.83 -19.44 12.47
C VAL A 34 -9.94 -18.94 11.52
N ARG A 35 -10.39 -19.76 10.56
CA ARG A 35 -11.53 -19.40 9.71
C ARG A 35 -12.85 -19.37 10.47
N ASN A 36 -12.98 -20.18 11.50
CA ASN A 36 -14.19 -20.25 12.32
C ASN A 36 -14.16 -19.18 13.42
N TRP A 37 -13.02 -19.03 14.09
CA TRP A 37 -12.84 -18.01 15.13
C TRP A 37 -11.72 -17.04 14.78
N LYS A 38 -12.02 -15.75 14.85
CA LYS A 38 -11.05 -14.67 14.61
C LYS A 38 -9.86 -14.71 15.56
N SER A 39 -10.02 -15.29 16.75
CA SER A 39 -8.94 -15.48 17.71
C SER A 39 -8.81 -16.97 18.00
N SER A 40 -7.71 -17.59 17.60
CA SER A 40 -7.35 -18.94 18.08
C SER A 40 -6.55 -18.78 19.37
N ILE A 41 -7.21 -19.02 20.50
CA ILE A 41 -6.58 -19.01 21.81
C ILE A 41 -7.14 -20.13 22.67
N TYR A 42 -6.25 -20.70 23.47
CA TYR A 42 -6.61 -21.48 24.65
C TYR A 42 -5.76 -20.99 25.82
N ALA A 43 -6.37 -20.79 26.99
CA ALA A 43 -5.67 -20.40 28.20
C ALA A 43 -6.37 -21.01 29.42
N TYR A 44 -5.58 -21.51 30.37
CA TYR A 44 -6.13 -22.08 31.61
C TYR A 44 -6.84 -21.03 32.46
N ASN A 45 -6.31 -19.80 32.48
CA ASN A 45 -6.95 -18.68 33.16
C ASN A 45 -8.07 -18.06 32.29
N LYS A 46 -9.32 -18.34 32.65
CA LYS A 46 -10.52 -17.83 31.95
C LYS A 46 -10.61 -16.30 31.96
N ASN A 47 -10.12 -15.62 33.00
CA ASN A 47 -10.14 -14.16 33.08
C ASN A 47 -9.31 -13.51 31.97
N ALA A 48 -8.21 -14.15 31.57
CA ALA A 48 -7.39 -13.68 30.45
C ALA A 48 -8.12 -13.77 29.11
N ILE A 49 -9.01 -14.76 28.94
CA ILE A 49 -9.77 -14.98 27.68
C ILE A 49 -10.83 -13.89 27.49
N ASN A 50 -11.53 -13.51 28.57
CA ASN A 50 -12.66 -12.58 28.51
C ASN A 50 -12.28 -11.17 28.00
N LEU A 51 -11.04 -10.73 28.21
CA LEU A 51 -10.56 -9.41 27.78
C LEU A 51 -10.11 -9.36 26.31
N ILE A 52 -9.89 -10.50 25.66
CA ILE A 52 -9.32 -10.59 24.30
C ILE A 52 -10.23 -9.98 23.23
N PRO A 53 -11.55 -10.19 23.22
CA PRO A 53 -12.43 -9.55 22.24
C PRO A 53 -12.34 -8.02 22.28
N ILE A 54 -12.20 -7.44 23.48
CA ILE A 54 -12.08 -5.99 23.65
C ILE A 54 -10.71 -5.52 23.15
N LYS A 55 -9.63 -6.16 23.60
CA LYS A 55 -8.25 -5.85 23.17
C LYS A 55 -8.10 -5.96 21.64
N SER A 56 -8.58 -7.04 21.04
CA SER A 56 -8.53 -7.24 19.58
C SER A 56 -9.31 -6.17 18.80
N LYS A 57 -10.45 -5.70 19.32
CA LYS A 57 -11.20 -4.58 18.74
C LYS A 57 -10.41 -3.26 18.77
N TYR A 58 -9.72 -2.95 19.87
CA TYR A 58 -8.85 -1.77 19.96
C TYR A 58 -7.64 -1.86 19.02
N VAL A 59 -6.98 -3.02 19.00
CA VAL A 59 -5.86 -3.29 18.10
C VAL A 59 -6.27 -3.15 16.64
N MET A 60 -7.46 -3.65 16.27
CA MET A 60 -8.00 -3.49 14.93
C MET A 60 -8.26 -2.02 14.57
N LYS A 61 -8.71 -1.19 15.51
CA LYS A 61 -8.84 0.26 15.29
C LYS A 61 -7.48 0.92 15.06
N LEU A 62 -6.45 0.55 15.82
CA LEU A 62 -5.08 1.05 15.66
C LEU A 62 -4.50 0.66 14.30
N ILE A 63 -4.61 -0.62 13.92
CA ILE A 63 -4.16 -1.13 12.61
C ILE A 63 -4.86 -0.35 11.48
N LYS A 64 -6.19 -0.20 11.56
CA LYS A 64 -6.96 0.58 10.58
C LYS A 64 -6.50 2.03 10.53
N ALA A 65 -6.20 2.66 11.67
CA ALA A 65 -5.69 4.03 11.71
C ALA A 65 -4.31 4.16 11.05
N TYR A 66 -3.38 3.26 11.38
CA TYR A 66 -2.02 3.22 10.84
C TYR A 66 -2.00 3.16 9.30
N PHE A 67 -2.71 2.21 8.71
CA PHE A 67 -2.75 2.09 7.25
C PHE A 67 -3.50 3.23 6.56
N ASN A 68 -4.41 3.91 7.27
CA ASN A 68 -5.09 5.12 6.79
C ASN A 68 -4.22 6.39 6.92
N LEU A 69 -3.05 6.36 7.55
CA LEU A 69 -2.12 7.49 7.62
C LEU A 69 -1.74 7.98 6.21
N TYR A 70 -1.55 9.28 6.04
CA TYR A 70 -1.32 9.89 4.74
C TYR A 70 -0.42 11.12 4.88
N HIS A 71 0.47 11.31 3.91
CA HIS A 71 1.35 12.47 3.90
C HIS A 71 0.65 13.69 3.29
N LEU A 72 0.05 14.52 4.15
CA LEU A 72 -0.79 15.67 3.79
C LEU A 72 -0.13 16.61 2.78
N GLN A 73 1.09 17.04 3.06
CA GLN A 73 1.80 18.05 2.28
C GLN A 73 2.11 17.56 0.86
N LEU A 74 2.59 16.32 0.73
CA LEU A 74 2.86 15.70 -0.58
C LEU A 74 1.57 15.48 -1.38
N GLU A 75 0.46 15.12 -0.72
CA GLU A 75 -0.82 14.91 -1.41
C GLU A 75 -1.39 16.23 -1.93
N SER A 76 -1.25 17.34 -1.17
CA SER A 76 -1.66 18.67 -1.63
C SER A 76 -0.90 19.11 -2.87
N LEU A 77 0.40 18.81 -2.96
CA LEU A 77 1.22 19.16 -4.11
C LEU A 77 0.80 18.42 -5.40
N LEU A 78 0.15 17.26 -5.27
CA LEU A 78 -0.36 16.47 -6.38
C LEU A 78 -1.76 16.87 -6.86
N ARG A 79 -2.47 17.70 -6.10
CA ARG A 79 -3.87 18.08 -6.36
C ARG A 79 -3.98 19.53 -6.80
N LYS A 80 -4.99 19.81 -7.63
CA LYS A 80 -5.39 21.19 -7.96
C LYS A 80 -6.03 21.88 -6.75
N ASN A 81 -6.94 21.18 -6.06
CA ASN A 81 -7.72 21.75 -4.96
C ASN A 81 -7.43 21.04 -3.63
N ARG A 82 -7.43 21.80 -2.54
CA ARG A 82 -7.29 21.26 -1.18
C ARG A 82 -8.49 20.37 -0.84
N LEU A 83 -8.24 19.09 -0.58
CA LEU A 83 -9.29 18.20 -0.10
C LEU A 83 -9.53 18.45 1.40
N ARG A 84 -10.78 18.62 1.83
CA ARG A 84 -11.13 18.69 3.26
C ARG A 84 -11.00 17.30 3.92
N ARG A 85 -10.68 17.26 5.22
CA ARG A 85 -10.53 16.00 6.00
C ARG A 85 -11.76 15.07 5.87
N ARG A 86 -12.97 15.65 5.85
CA ARG A 86 -14.23 14.89 5.68
C ARG A 86 -14.29 14.05 4.40
N PHE A 87 -13.76 14.57 3.29
CA PHE A 87 -13.79 13.88 2.00
C PHE A 87 -12.69 12.82 1.91
N ARG A 88 -11.60 12.95 2.68
CA ARG A 88 -10.57 11.90 2.80
C ARG A 88 -11.14 10.64 3.44
N LYS A 89 -11.93 10.80 4.51
CA LYS A 89 -12.61 9.69 5.21
C LYS A 89 -13.51 8.85 4.29
N ILE A 90 -14.04 9.47 3.22
CA ILE A 90 -14.98 8.84 2.26
C ILE A 90 -14.24 8.39 0.98
N SER A 91 -12.95 8.70 0.86
CA SER A 91 -12.20 8.38 -0.35
C SER A 91 -11.98 6.88 -0.50
N THR A 92 -12.20 6.37 -1.72
CA THR A 92 -11.90 4.97 -2.05
C THR A 92 -10.42 4.76 -2.37
N ASN A 93 -9.62 5.82 -2.43
CA ASN A 93 -8.18 5.76 -2.71
C ASN A 93 -7.39 5.54 -1.41
N ARG A 94 -7.53 4.35 -0.84
CA ARG A 94 -6.86 3.95 0.40
C ARG A 94 -6.46 2.48 0.35
N ILE A 95 -5.77 2.02 1.39
CA ILE A 95 -5.49 0.61 1.62
C ILE A 95 -6.72 0.01 2.32
N PHE A 96 -7.29 -1.05 1.76
CA PHE A 96 -8.40 -1.78 2.37
C PHE A 96 -7.85 -3.00 3.12
N ILE A 97 -8.40 -3.29 4.30
CA ILE A 97 -7.87 -4.30 5.22
C ILE A 97 -9.04 -5.14 5.69
N SER A 98 -8.85 -6.46 5.78
CA SER A 98 -9.83 -7.36 6.37
C SER A 98 -9.95 -7.16 7.88
N ASP A 99 -10.80 -7.96 8.51
CA ASP A 99 -10.64 -8.21 9.94
C ASP A 99 -9.34 -9.00 10.16
N GLY A 100 -8.74 -8.83 11.33
CA GLY A 100 -7.50 -9.50 11.71
C GLY A 100 -7.78 -10.85 12.35
N GLU A 101 -6.93 -11.79 12.01
CA GLU A 101 -6.91 -13.14 12.54
C GLU A 101 -5.79 -13.23 13.57
N PHE A 102 -6.14 -13.49 14.82
CA PHE A 102 -5.23 -13.48 15.95
C PHE A 102 -4.93 -14.91 16.39
N LYS A 103 -3.69 -15.35 16.23
CA LYS A 103 -3.21 -16.61 16.80
C LYS A 103 -2.44 -16.31 18.07
N HIS A 104 -2.99 -16.68 19.21
CA HIS A 104 -2.35 -16.47 20.50
C HIS A 104 -1.55 -17.70 20.92
N THR A 105 -0.33 -17.47 21.34
CA THR A 105 0.49 -18.40 22.12
C THR A 105 0.73 -17.80 23.50
N ASN A 106 1.47 -18.49 24.37
CA ASN A 106 1.85 -17.92 25.67
C ASN A 106 2.71 -16.67 25.49
N ASP A 107 3.70 -16.72 24.60
CA ASP A 107 4.72 -15.67 24.48
C ASP A 107 4.39 -14.62 23.42
N LYS A 108 3.73 -15.03 22.33
CA LYS A 108 3.46 -14.16 21.18
C LYS A 108 2.04 -14.22 20.63
N VAL A 109 1.69 -13.19 19.88
CA VAL A 109 0.45 -13.07 19.11
C VAL A 109 0.79 -12.84 17.66
N ASN A 110 0.39 -13.79 16.82
CA ASN A 110 0.57 -13.72 15.38
C ASN A 110 -0.72 -13.17 14.76
N ILE A 111 -0.62 -11.99 14.15
CA ILE A 111 -1.75 -11.27 13.58
C ILE A 111 -1.68 -11.37 12.06
N THR A 112 -2.58 -12.16 11.47
CA THR A 112 -2.73 -12.26 10.02
C THR A 112 -3.73 -11.21 9.53
N LEU A 113 -3.34 -10.44 8.52
CA LEU A 113 -4.14 -9.37 7.92
C LEU A 113 -4.13 -9.52 6.41
N TYR A 114 -5.32 -9.62 5.82
CA TYR A 114 -5.45 -9.48 4.37
C TYR A 114 -5.58 -8.01 4.00
N VAL A 115 -4.87 -7.60 2.95
CA VAL A 115 -4.80 -6.21 2.51
C VAL A 115 -4.99 -6.11 1.00
N TYR A 116 -5.79 -5.15 0.56
CA TYR A 116 -5.89 -4.75 -0.84
C TYR A 116 -5.43 -3.30 -1.02
N ASN A 117 -4.27 -3.13 -1.64
CA ASN A 117 -3.62 -1.83 -1.78
C ASN A 117 -4.07 -1.08 -3.05
N LYS A 118 -5.31 -0.58 -3.02
CA LYS A 118 -5.86 0.23 -4.12
C LYS A 118 -5.10 1.55 -4.34
N GLN A 119 -4.55 2.11 -3.26
CA GLN A 119 -3.77 3.34 -3.31
C GLN A 119 -2.54 3.21 -4.21
N LYS A 120 -1.75 2.16 -4.04
CA LYS A 120 -0.59 1.83 -4.89
C LYS A 120 -1.00 1.70 -6.35
N LEU A 121 -2.06 0.92 -6.63
CA LEU A 121 -2.57 0.72 -7.99
C LEU A 121 -2.94 2.05 -8.65
N ASN A 122 -3.65 2.92 -7.95
CA ASN A 122 -4.05 4.22 -8.49
C ASN A 122 -2.85 5.13 -8.80
N TYR A 123 -1.81 5.12 -7.96
CA TYR A 123 -0.58 5.88 -8.22
C TYR A 123 0.18 5.33 -9.43
N LEU A 124 0.32 4.00 -9.54
CA LEU A 124 0.93 3.34 -10.69
C LEU A 124 0.18 3.63 -11.99
N LEU A 125 -1.15 3.57 -11.98
CA LEU A 125 -1.98 3.90 -13.14
C LEU A 125 -1.80 5.36 -13.57
N ARG A 126 -1.73 6.29 -12.62
CA ARG A 126 -1.48 7.72 -12.91
C ARG A 126 -0.10 7.96 -13.51
N LEU A 127 0.93 7.30 -12.97
CA LEU A 127 2.28 7.35 -13.54
C LEU A 127 2.33 6.74 -14.95
N LYS A 128 1.68 5.59 -15.16
CA LYS A 128 1.64 4.91 -16.46
C LYS A 128 0.99 5.77 -17.54
N LYS A 129 -0.18 6.35 -17.24
CA LYS A 129 -0.93 7.21 -18.18
C LYS A 129 -0.16 8.48 -18.56
N ARG A 130 0.59 9.08 -17.62
CA ARG A 130 1.25 10.38 -17.83
C ARG A 130 2.68 10.29 -18.36
N TYR A 131 3.43 9.25 -17.98
CA TYR A 131 4.86 9.17 -18.23
C TYR A 131 5.24 7.92 -19.03
N LEU A 132 4.78 6.72 -18.65
CA LEU A 132 5.24 5.49 -19.32
C LEU A 132 4.75 5.35 -20.77
N THR A 133 3.59 5.94 -21.11
CA THR A 133 3.13 6.02 -22.52
C THR A 133 4.04 6.89 -23.39
N LEU A 134 4.66 7.93 -22.82
CA LEU A 134 5.61 8.79 -23.53
C LEU A 134 6.96 8.09 -23.74
N PHE A 135 7.35 7.20 -22.82
CA PHE A 135 8.68 6.55 -22.80
C PHE A 135 8.66 5.09 -23.27
N LYS A 136 7.82 4.70 -24.24
CA LYS A 136 8.04 3.43 -24.96
C LYS A 136 9.39 3.52 -25.69
N LYS A 137 10.42 2.87 -25.13
CA LYS A 137 11.85 3.10 -25.40
C LYS A 137 12.18 3.30 -26.89
N ALA A 138 11.77 2.37 -27.75
CA ALA A 138 12.13 2.41 -29.17
C ALA A 138 11.50 3.58 -29.97
N LYS A 139 10.19 3.81 -29.81
CA LYS A 139 9.47 4.86 -30.55
C LYS A 139 9.85 6.27 -30.07
N PHE A 140 10.07 6.42 -28.76
CA PHE A 140 10.52 7.70 -28.18
C PHE A 140 11.96 8.03 -28.58
N ALA A 141 12.88 7.06 -28.53
CA ALA A 141 14.27 7.26 -28.95
C ALA A 141 14.38 7.63 -30.44
N ARG A 142 13.65 6.91 -31.33
CA ARG A 142 13.57 7.27 -32.75
C ARG A 142 13.03 8.69 -32.96
N LYS A 143 11.94 9.04 -32.26
CA LYS A 143 11.35 10.38 -32.37
C LYS A 143 12.29 11.47 -31.84
N LEU A 144 13.01 11.22 -30.76
CA LEU A 144 14.05 12.11 -30.24
C LEU A 144 15.19 12.30 -31.24
N LYS A 145 15.66 11.22 -31.87
CA LYS A 145 16.71 11.27 -32.90
C LYS A 145 16.24 12.10 -34.10
N LEU A 146 15.01 11.90 -34.55
CA LEU A 146 14.39 12.71 -35.62
C LEU A 146 14.26 14.19 -35.24
N ILE A 147 13.80 14.48 -34.01
CA ILE A 147 13.69 15.84 -33.49
C ILE A 147 15.07 16.49 -33.39
N LYS A 148 16.10 15.75 -32.94
CA LYS A 148 17.49 16.22 -32.88
C LYS A 148 17.98 16.57 -34.29
N ASN A 149 17.81 15.65 -35.25
CA ASN A 149 18.30 15.85 -36.61
C ASN A 149 17.59 17.03 -37.31
N ARG A 150 16.25 17.09 -37.24
CA ARG A 150 15.48 18.25 -37.75
C ARG A 150 15.81 19.55 -37.00
N GLY A 151 16.03 19.46 -35.69
CA GLY A 151 16.42 20.60 -34.87
C GLY A 151 17.77 21.16 -35.30
N LEU A 152 18.77 20.30 -35.50
CA LEU A 152 20.09 20.67 -36.00
C LEU A 152 20.02 21.31 -37.39
N THR A 153 19.25 20.74 -38.33
CA THR A 153 19.12 21.32 -39.68
C THR A 153 18.44 22.69 -39.65
N ILE A 154 17.39 22.87 -38.85
CA ILE A 154 16.74 24.18 -38.65
C ILE A 154 17.72 25.17 -38.02
N LEU A 155 18.51 24.74 -37.03
CA LEU A 155 19.46 25.59 -36.32
C LEU A 155 20.60 26.04 -37.23
N PHE A 156 21.12 25.16 -38.09
CA PHE A 156 22.10 25.52 -39.14
C PHE A 156 21.54 26.55 -40.12
N LYS A 157 20.33 26.33 -40.65
CA LYS A 157 19.65 27.31 -41.52
C LYS A 157 19.45 28.65 -40.82
N HIS A 158 19.05 28.62 -39.55
CA HIS A 158 18.87 29.83 -38.75
C HIS A 158 20.18 30.58 -38.53
N LYS A 159 21.29 29.86 -38.28
CA LYS A 159 22.62 30.44 -38.08
C LYS A 159 23.12 31.15 -39.34
N GLN A 160 22.94 30.56 -40.51
CA GLN A 160 23.26 31.21 -41.79
C GLN A 160 22.41 32.47 -41.99
N LYS A 161 21.09 32.37 -41.77
CA LYS A 161 20.16 33.49 -41.94
C LYS A 161 20.40 34.61 -40.92
N SER A 162 20.83 34.27 -39.69
CA SER A 162 21.13 35.27 -38.65
C SER A 162 22.39 36.05 -38.95
N ILE A 163 23.44 35.40 -39.51
CA ILE A 163 24.66 36.09 -39.96
C ILE A 163 24.30 37.10 -41.06
N LEU A 164 23.48 36.69 -42.02
CA LEU A 164 23.04 37.56 -43.11
C LEU A 164 22.21 38.75 -42.59
N LEU A 165 21.27 38.51 -41.67
CA LEU A 165 20.40 39.54 -41.11
C LEU A 165 21.08 40.44 -40.08
N SER A 166 22.09 39.95 -39.34
CA SER A 166 22.85 40.78 -38.39
C SER A 166 23.70 41.83 -39.11
N ASN A 167 24.16 41.51 -40.32
CA ASN A 167 24.88 42.46 -41.17
C ASN A 167 23.95 43.56 -41.70
N LEU A 168 22.65 43.26 -41.88
CA LEU A 168 21.63 44.21 -42.36
C LEU A 168 20.95 45.00 -41.23
N LEU A 169 20.83 44.42 -40.03
CA LEU A 169 20.11 45.00 -38.89
C LEU A 169 20.91 44.81 -37.59
N PRO A 170 21.56 45.87 -37.04
CA PRO A 170 22.50 45.75 -35.93
C PRO A 170 21.88 45.26 -34.60
N LYS A 171 20.55 45.32 -34.44
CA LYS A 171 19.83 44.83 -33.24
C LYS A 171 19.23 43.42 -33.37
N TYR A 172 19.31 42.78 -34.54
CA TYR A 172 18.64 41.51 -34.82
C TYR A 172 19.04 40.37 -33.86
N ASN A 173 20.34 40.19 -33.62
CA ASN A 173 20.84 39.10 -32.75
C ASN A 173 20.35 39.25 -31.30
N THR A 174 20.24 40.46 -30.78
CA THR A 174 19.76 40.72 -29.42
C THR A 174 18.28 40.35 -29.25
N GLN A 175 17.45 40.67 -30.24
CA GLN A 175 16.02 40.32 -30.26
C GLN A 175 15.79 38.81 -30.40
N VAL A 176 16.61 38.14 -31.22
CA VAL A 176 16.55 36.67 -31.36
C VAL A 176 16.98 35.99 -30.05
N ASN A 177 18.05 36.45 -29.43
CA ASN A 177 18.53 35.88 -28.16
C ASN A 177 17.50 36.04 -27.03
N THR A 178 16.83 37.19 -26.93
CA THR A 178 15.76 37.39 -25.94
C THR A 178 14.57 36.47 -26.19
N ALA A 179 14.11 36.32 -27.43
CA ALA A 179 13.04 35.39 -27.78
C ALA A 179 13.41 33.93 -27.50
N GLN A 180 14.63 33.51 -27.83
CA GLN A 180 15.17 32.18 -27.53
C GLN A 180 15.24 31.94 -26.01
N ASN A 181 15.75 32.89 -25.24
CA ASN A 181 15.81 32.79 -23.79
C ASN A 181 14.41 32.66 -23.17
N ILE A 182 13.43 33.41 -23.65
CA ILE A 182 12.02 33.26 -23.23
C ILE A 182 11.49 31.86 -23.56
N TYR A 183 11.79 31.33 -24.75
CA TYR A 183 11.39 29.98 -25.13
C TYR A 183 12.03 28.91 -24.24
N TYR A 184 13.35 28.95 -24.07
CA TYR A 184 14.08 27.96 -23.25
C TYR A 184 13.66 28.01 -21.79
N THR A 185 13.51 29.20 -21.21
CA THR A 185 13.03 29.34 -19.82
C THR A 185 11.62 28.77 -19.64
N ARG A 186 10.71 28.98 -20.59
CA ARG A 186 9.37 28.37 -20.59
C ARG A 186 9.44 26.85 -20.72
N PHE A 187 10.28 26.34 -21.61
CA PHE A 187 10.48 24.89 -21.81
C PHE A 187 11.04 24.23 -20.54
N ILE A 188 12.11 24.79 -19.98
CA ILE A 188 12.76 24.33 -18.74
C ILE A 188 11.74 24.33 -17.59
N LYS A 189 11.01 25.44 -17.37
CA LYS A 189 9.95 25.51 -16.34
C LYS A 189 8.89 24.42 -16.52
N LYS A 190 8.44 24.15 -17.76
CA LYS A 190 7.45 23.10 -18.06
C LYS A 190 8.00 21.70 -17.79
N SER A 191 9.26 21.46 -18.15
CA SER A 191 9.95 20.18 -17.94
C SER A 191 10.18 19.91 -16.45
N PHE A 192 10.68 20.89 -15.69
CA PHE A 192 10.86 20.77 -14.24
C PHE A 192 9.55 20.51 -13.51
N ARG A 193 8.45 21.19 -13.88
CA ARG A 193 7.12 20.91 -13.32
C ARG A 193 6.73 19.44 -13.52
N ARG A 194 6.95 18.88 -14.72
CA ARG A 194 6.64 17.47 -15.02
C ARG A 194 7.51 16.51 -14.20
N LEU A 195 8.80 16.79 -14.06
CA LEU A 195 9.72 16.00 -13.25
C LEU A 195 9.33 16.03 -11.77
N LYS A 196 9.01 17.20 -11.24
CA LYS A 196 8.56 17.39 -9.85
C LYS A 196 7.31 16.55 -9.53
N PHE A 197 6.31 16.56 -10.42
CA PHE A 197 5.13 15.70 -10.29
C PHE A 197 5.47 14.20 -10.29
N TYR A 198 6.40 13.77 -11.15
CA TYR A 198 6.86 12.39 -11.18
C TYR A 198 7.51 11.97 -9.85
N MET A 199 8.41 12.83 -9.33
CA MET A 199 9.08 12.60 -8.05
C MET A 199 8.09 12.49 -6.89
N TYR A 200 7.07 13.35 -6.84
CA TYR A 200 6.02 13.27 -5.82
C TYR A 200 5.23 11.96 -5.86
N TYR A 201 4.88 11.44 -7.04
CA TYR A 201 4.24 10.12 -7.13
C TYR A 201 5.19 9.00 -6.70
N LYS A 202 6.49 9.10 -7.03
CA LYS A 202 7.51 8.14 -6.59
C LYS A 202 7.65 8.13 -5.06
N GLN A 203 7.70 9.30 -4.43
CA GLN A 203 7.69 9.45 -2.97
C GLN A 203 6.42 8.85 -2.34
N MET A 204 5.24 9.12 -2.91
CA MET A 204 4.00 8.53 -2.41
C MET A 204 3.97 7.00 -2.51
N LEU A 205 4.55 6.44 -3.57
CA LEU A 205 4.71 4.99 -3.71
C LEU A 205 5.68 4.42 -2.69
N TYR A 206 6.80 5.13 -2.43
CA TYR A 206 7.75 4.75 -1.39
C TYR A 206 7.10 4.75 -0.01
N ILE A 207 6.42 5.83 0.39
CA ILE A 207 5.68 5.90 1.66
C ILE A 207 4.63 4.79 1.77
N ASN A 208 3.95 4.49 0.67
CA ASN A 208 2.96 3.41 0.66
C ASN A 208 3.60 2.02 0.81
N LYS A 209 4.79 1.79 0.22
CA LYS A 209 5.57 0.55 0.38
C LYS A 209 6.11 0.43 1.81
N ALA A 210 6.70 1.50 2.32
CA ALA A 210 7.26 1.62 3.67
C ALA A 210 6.28 1.14 4.76
N LYS A 211 4.97 1.41 4.62
CA LYS A 211 3.94 0.94 5.57
C LYS A 211 3.91 -0.57 5.81
N PHE A 212 4.42 -1.37 4.86
CA PHE A 212 4.46 -2.82 4.94
C PHE A 212 5.86 -3.35 5.32
N GLU A 213 6.87 -2.47 5.39
CA GLU A 213 8.23 -2.85 5.78
C GLU A 213 8.31 -2.90 7.32
N ASN A 214 9.06 -3.88 7.85
CA ASN A 214 9.14 -4.14 9.29
C ASN A 214 9.65 -2.92 10.09
N THR A 215 10.53 -2.12 9.50
CA THR A 215 11.11 -0.91 10.10
C THR A 215 10.03 0.11 10.50
N TYR A 216 9.08 0.40 9.60
CA TYR A 216 7.98 1.32 9.88
C TYR A 216 6.86 0.68 10.70
N LEU A 217 6.66 -0.64 10.57
CA LEU A 217 5.70 -1.39 11.37
C LEU A 217 6.08 -1.46 12.85
N GLN A 218 7.36 -1.29 13.19
CA GLN A 218 7.85 -1.36 14.57
C GLN A 218 7.08 -0.44 15.54
N GLY A 219 6.73 0.77 15.10
CA GLY A 219 5.91 1.68 15.90
C GLY A 219 4.54 1.09 16.21
N LEU A 220 3.87 0.48 15.23
CA LEU A 220 2.59 -0.20 15.45
C LEU A 220 2.76 -1.45 16.33
N ILE A 221 3.82 -2.23 16.13
CA ILE A 221 4.14 -3.42 16.93
C ILE A 221 4.28 -3.05 18.40
N SER A 222 4.99 -1.97 18.72
CA SER A 222 5.17 -1.50 20.10
C SER A 222 3.82 -1.16 20.78
N LEU A 223 2.93 -0.46 20.08
CA LEU A 223 1.61 -0.12 20.60
C LEU A 223 0.74 -1.36 20.83
N VAL A 224 0.79 -2.34 19.93
CA VAL A 224 0.02 -3.58 20.05
C VAL A 224 0.59 -4.50 21.12
N ARG A 225 1.92 -4.54 21.28
CA ARG A 225 2.61 -5.26 22.36
C ARG A 225 2.13 -4.80 23.72
N ASN A 226 1.99 -3.50 23.93
CA ASN A 226 1.50 -2.93 25.20
C ASN A 226 0.04 -3.31 25.51
N ILE A 227 -0.78 -3.66 24.51
CA ILE A 227 -2.17 -4.05 24.73
C ILE A 227 -2.27 -5.53 25.12
N PHE A 228 -1.49 -6.39 24.46
CA PHE A 228 -1.53 -7.83 24.68
C PHE A 228 -0.53 -8.33 25.73
N ASN A 229 0.45 -7.53 26.11
CA ASN A 229 1.59 -7.90 26.97
C ASN A 229 2.34 -9.13 26.44
N LYS A 230 2.46 -9.23 25.12
CA LYS A 230 3.06 -10.35 24.40
C LYS A 230 3.81 -9.84 23.17
N ASN A 231 4.77 -10.63 22.69
CA ASN A 231 5.42 -10.34 21.42
C ASN A 231 4.40 -10.37 20.27
N VAL A 232 4.59 -9.55 19.25
CA VAL A 232 3.61 -9.38 18.16
C VAL A 232 4.32 -9.57 16.83
N GLU A 233 3.81 -10.48 16.03
CA GLU A 233 4.27 -10.73 14.66
C GLU A 233 3.12 -10.45 13.69
N PHE A 234 3.35 -9.62 12.68
CA PHE A 234 2.37 -9.34 11.64
C PHE A 234 2.62 -10.22 10.41
N ASN A 235 1.58 -10.94 9.98
CA ASN A 235 1.56 -11.61 8.68
C ASN A 235 0.60 -10.86 7.74
N ILE A 236 1.15 -9.96 6.92
CA ILE A 236 0.34 -9.12 6.02
C ILE A 236 0.29 -9.75 4.62
N ILE A 237 -0.88 -10.22 4.23
CA ILE A 237 -1.12 -10.89 2.95
C ILE A 237 -1.73 -9.89 1.96
N ASN A 238 -0.99 -9.54 0.89
CA ASN A 238 -1.49 -8.65 -0.14
C ASN A 238 -2.34 -9.40 -1.17
N LEU A 239 -3.63 -9.07 -1.24
CA LEU A 239 -4.57 -9.64 -2.19
C LEU A 239 -4.42 -9.01 -3.59
N LYS A 240 -4.46 -9.86 -4.62
CA LYS A 240 -4.50 -9.42 -6.03
C LYS A 240 -5.80 -8.68 -6.36
N TYR A 241 -6.93 -9.22 -5.89
CA TYR A 241 -8.26 -8.66 -6.13
C TYR A 241 -9.02 -8.45 -4.83
N PHE A 242 -9.85 -7.41 -4.80
CA PHE A 242 -10.58 -7.01 -3.60
C PHE A 242 -11.75 -7.94 -3.23
N TYR A 243 -12.25 -8.74 -4.20
CA TYR A 243 -13.35 -9.68 -3.98
C TYR A 243 -12.90 -11.02 -3.37
N PHE A 244 -11.59 -11.27 -3.24
CA PHE A 244 -11.07 -12.46 -2.55
C PHE A 244 -11.26 -12.43 -1.03
N ASN A 245 -11.78 -11.33 -0.48
CA ASN A 245 -12.14 -11.24 0.93
C ASN A 245 -13.42 -10.42 1.07
N SER A 246 -14.45 -11.00 1.69
CA SER A 246 -15.77 -10.38 1.83
C SER A 246 -15.72 -9.03 2.58
N LYS A 247 -14.92 -8.93 3.65
CA LYS A 247 -14.76 -7.68 4.42
C LYS A 247 -14.07 -6.59 3.61
N ILE A 248 -13.11 -6.95 2.76
CA ILE A 248 -12.46 -6.00 1.85
C ILE A 248 -13.40 -5.61 0.72
N PHE A 249 -14.23 -6.53 0.25
CA PHE A 249 -15.20 -6.29 -0.82
C PHE A 249 -16.30 -5.29 -0.44
N THR A 250 -16.85 -5.40 0.78
CA THR A 250 -17.94 -4.51 1.23
C THR A 250 -17.46 -3.08 1.48
N GLN A 251 -16.22 -2.88 1.93
CA GLN A 251 -15.72 -1.55 2.30
C GLN A 251 -15.78 -0.50 1.17
N PRO A 252 -15.29 -0.75 -0.06
CA PRO A 252 -15.47 0.17 -1.18
C PRO A 252 -16.94 0.49 -1.48
N LEU A 253 -17.84 -0.49 -1.34
CA LEU A 253 -19.28 -0.32 -1.57
C LEU A 253 -19.88 0.61 -0.52
N GLU A 254 -19.60 0.38 0.75
CA GLU A 254 -20.02 1.25 1.86
C GLU A 254 -19.56 2.71 1.65
N LEU A 255 -18.31 2.91 1.23
CA LEU A 255 -17.80 4.25 0.96
C LEU A 255 -18.53 4.94 -0.20
N LYS A 256 -18.84 4.19 -1.27
CA LYS A 256 -19.61 4.71 -2.41
C LYS A 256 -21.02 5.11 -1.99
N LEU A 257 -21.69 4.29 -1.18
CA LEU A 257 -23.03 4.58 -0.64
C LEU A 257 -23.00 5.81 0.28
N LYS A 258 -22.02 5.90 1.19
CA LYS A 258 -21.81 7.08 2.06
C LYS A 258 -21.56 8.35 1.24
N LYS A 259 -20.86 8.25 0.10
CA LYS A 259 -20.65 9.38 -0.80
C LYS A 259 -21.98 9.83 -1.44
N LYS A 260 -22.78 8.88 -1.96
CA LYS A 260 -24.10 9.17 -2.56
C LYS A 260 -25.04 9.86 -1.57
N LYS A 261 -25.22 9.31 -0.36
CA LYS A 261 -26.07 9.91 0.68
C LYS A 261 -25.70 11.37 1.03
N LYS A 262 -24.41 11.73 0.95
CA LYS A 262 -23.99 13.12 1.18
C LYS A 262 -24.31 14.06 0.03
N CYS A 263 -24.35 13.58 -1.21
CA CYS A 263 -24.77 14.40 -2.34
C CYS A 263 -26.24 14.78 -2.24
N PHE A 264 -27.11 13.85 -1.81
CA PHE A 264 -28.55 14.09 -1.62
C PHE A 264 -28.92 14.99 -0.42
N LYS A 265 -27.98 15.31 0.48
CA LYS A 265 -28.23 16.23 1.60
C LYS A 265 -27.78 17.67 1.32
N ILE A 266 -27.25 17.93 0.13
CA ILE A 266 -26.68 19.23 -0.28
C ILE A 266 -27.45 19.81 -1.49
N SER A 267 -28.35 19.01 -2.09
CA SER A 267 -29.43 19.45 -2.99
C SER A 267 -30.65 19.81 -2.15
#